data_AF-A0A2T6NCJ6-F1
#
_entry.id   AF-A0A2T6NCJ6-F1
#
_cell.length_a   1.000
_cell.length_b   1.000
_cell.length_c   1.000
_cell.angle_alpha   90.00
_cell.angle_beta   90.00
_cell.angle_gamma   90.00
#
_symmetry.space_group_name_H-M   'P 1'
#
loop_
_entity.id
_entity.type
_entity.pdbx_description
1 polymer ?
#
loop_
_entity_poly.entity_id
_entity_poly.type
_entity_poly.pdbx_seq_one_letter_code
_entity_poly.pdbx_strand_id
1 'polypeptide(L)' 'MTGQWSVVPVDGYNKPRCSPVYVRAKTVEGAETAGKELLRLLGIRRIRKVIARQYNPLLDYEWTDYIRPSA' A
#
# COMPACT_ATOMS: atom_id res chain seq x y z
N MET A 1 -1.69 -8.43 18.93
CA MET A 1 -2.85 -7.65 18.42
C MET A 1 -2.78 -7.57 16.90
N THR A 2 -3.93 -7.55 16.23
CA THR A 2 -4.04 -7.30 14.77
C THR A 2 -4.09 -5.78 14.55
N GLY A 3 -3.12 -5.24 13.81
CA GLY A 3 -3.11 -3.82 13.41
C GLY A 3 -3.73 -3.63 12.02
N GLN A 4 -4.23 -2.43 11.73
CA GLN A 4 -4.59 -2.02 10.37
C GLN A 4 -3.36 -1.43 9.67
N TRP A 5 -3.20 -1.74 8.39
CA TRP A 5 -2.04 -1.38 7.58
C TRP A 5 -2.50 -0.73 6.28
N SER A 6 -1.78 0.30 5.85
CA SER A 6 -1.83 0.85 4.49
C SER A 6 -0.75 0.18 3.65
N VAL A 7 -1.13 -0.41 2.52
CA VAL A 7 -0.22 -1.13 1.63
C VAL A 7 -0.28 -0.49 0.26
N VAL A 8 0.87 0.01 -0.20
CA VAL A 8 0.99 0.77 -1.44
C VAL A 8 1.92 0.05 -2.40
N PRO A 9 1.51 -0.22 -3.65
CA PRO A 9 2.42 -0.70 -4.66
C PRO A 9 3.33 0.44 -5.12
N VAL A 10 4.62 0.13 -5.20
CA VAL A 10 5.67 1.08 -5.56
C VAL A 10 6.52 0.57 -6.72
N ASP A 11 7.20 1.49 -7.39
CA ASP A 11 8.21 1.16 -8.40
C ASP A 11 9.60 0.86 -7.78
N GLY A 12 10.63 0.75 -8.62
CA GLY A 12 12.01 0.52 -8.19
C GLY A 12 12.63 1.68 -7.38
N TYR A 13 12.06 2.87 -7.45
CA TYR A 13 12.50 4.08 -6.75
C TYR A 13 11.61 4.39 -5.53
N ASN A 14 10.79 3.43 -5.08
CA ASN A 14 9.80 3.59 -4.01
C ASN A 14 8.72 4.64 -4.31
N LYS A 15 8.48 5.01 -5.57
CA LYS A 15 7.37 5.90 -5.94
C LYS A 15 6.06 5.11 -6.00
N PRO A 16 4.98 5.60 -5.36
CA PRO A 16 3.65 5.00 -5.45
C PRO A 16 3.14 4.96 -6.88
N ARG A 17 2.45 3.87 -7.21
CA ARG A 17 1.87 3.68 -8.55
C ARG A 17 0.36 3.79 -8.60
N CYS A 18 -0.30 3.64 -7.46
CA CYS A 18 -1.75 3.80 -7.33
C CYS A 18 -2.13 4.00 -5.86
N SER A 19 -3.44 4.11 -5.62
CA SER A 19 -4.01 4.21 -4.28
C SER A 19 -3.58 3.04 -3.37
N PRO A 20 -3.36 3.30 -2.06
CA PRO A 20 -3.19 2.25 -1.07
C PRO A 20 -4.39 1.33 -1.01
N VAL A 21 -4.16 0.10 -0.57
CA VAL A 21 -5.20 -0.76 0.00
C VAL A 21 -4.98 -0.89 1.49
N TYR A 22 -6.08 -1.06 2.24
CA TYR A 22 -6.03 -1.20 3.68
C TYR A 22 -6.33 -2.63 4.09
N VAL A 23 -5.44 -3.24 4.87
CA VAL A 23 -5.57 -4.64 5.31
C VAL A 23 -5.36 -4.76 6.81
N ARG A 24 -5.86 -5.83 7.41
CA ARG A 24 -5.58 -6.18 8.81
C ARG A 24 -4.57 -7.31 8.86
N ALA A 25 -3.51 -7.13 9.63
CA ALA A 25 -2.47 -8.15 9.79
C ALA A 25 -1.77 -8.00 11.15
N LYS A 26 -1.14 -9.09 11.61
CA LYS A 26 -0.37 -9.12 12.85
C LYS A 26 1.08 -8.65 12.66
N THR A 27 1.62 -8.79 11.45
CA THR A 27 3.01 -8.44 11.09
C THR A 27 3.04 -7.62 9.81
N VAL A 28 4.19 -6.97 9.55
CA VAL A 28 4.42 -6.20 8.33
C VAL A 28 4.36 -7.12 7.10
N GLU A 29 5.03 -8.27 7.16
CA GLU A 29 5.10 -9.25 6.06
C GLU A 29 3.71 -9.82 5.73
N GLY A 30 2.89 -10.02 6.77
CA GLY A 30 1.49 -10.43 6.61
C GLY A 30 0.65 -9.36 5.94
N ALA A 31 0.88 -8.08 6.28
CA ALA A 31 0.22 -6.96 5.63
C ALA A 31 0.63 -6.84 4.15
N GLU A 32 1.93 -6.95 3.84
CA GLU A 32 2.42 -6.91 2.47
C GLU A 32 1.84 -8.05 1.63
N THR A 33 1.78 -9.26 2.18
CA THR A 33 1.21 -10.43 1.50
C THR A 33 -0.27 -10.25 1.22
N ALA A 34 -1.05 -9.86 2.24
CA ALA A 34 -2.48 -9.62 2.09
C ALA A 34 -2.78 -8.45 1.13
N GLY A 35 -2.00 -7.37 1.20
CA GLY A 35 -2.13 -6.22 0.32
C GLY A 35 -1.80 -6.54 -1.14
N LYS A 36 -0.74 -7.32 -1.40
CA LYS A 36 -0.43 -7.82 -2.75
C LYS A 36 -1.58 -8.63 -3.34
N GLU A 37 -2.17 -9.53 -2.55
CA GLU A 37 -3.29 -10.35 -3.01
C GLU A 37 -4.54 -9.52 -3.28
N LEU A 38 -4.88 -8.59 -2.39
CA LEU A 38 -6.01 -7.69 -2.59
C LEU A 38 -5.84 -6.81 -3.84
N LEU A 39 -4.65 -6.23 -4.04
CA LEU A 39 -4.37 -5.45 -5.25
C LEU A 39 -4.49 -6.29 -6.53
N ARG A 40 -4.09 -7.57 -6.48
CA ARG A 40 -4.27 -8.52 -7.59
C ARG A 40 -5.75 -8.78 -7.87
N LEU A 41 -6.57 -8.97 -6.83
CA LEU A 41 -8.02 -9.15 -6.95
C LEU A 41 -8.71 -7.91 -7.55
N LEU A 42 -8.22 -6.71 -7.23
CA LEU A 42 -8.67 -5.44 -7.81
C LEU A 42 -8.19 -5.22 -9.27
N GLY A 43 -7.50 -6.20 -9.87
CA GLY A 43 -7.03 -6.13 -11.25
C GLY A 43 -5.73 -5.34 -11.45
N ILE A 44 -5.08 -4.90 -10.37
CA ILE A 44 -3.78 -4.22 -10.45
C ILE A 44 -2.70 -5.28 -10.63
N ARG A 45 -2.36 -5.54 -11.90
CA ARG A 45 -1.39 -6.57 -12.29
C ARG A 45 0.03 -6.00 -12.32
N ARG A 46 1.03 -6.89 -12.29
CA ARG A 46 2.47 -6.58 -12.38
C ARG A 46 3.02 -5.75 -11.21
N ILE A 47 2.51 -5.99 -10.00
CA ILE A 47 3.06 -5.42 -8.77
C ILE A 47 4.33 -6.18 -8.40
N ARG A 48 5.49 -5.53 -8.54
CA ARG A 48 6.79 -6.10 -8.18
C ARG A 48 7.13 -5.86 -6.72
N LYS A 49 6.69 -4.74 -6.17
CA LYS A 49 7.02 -4.29 -4.82
C LYS A 49 5.83 -3.57 -4.20
N VAL A 50 5.66 -3.74 -2.91
CA VAL A 50 4.74 -2.97 -2.07
C VAL A 50 5.50 -2.48 -0.84
N ILE A 51 4.97 -1.46 -0.19
CA ILE A 51 5.41 -1.02 1.13
C ILE A 51 4.17 -1.04 2.03
N ALA A 52 4.29 -1.68 3.20
CA ALA A 52 3.27 -1.63 4.23
C ALA A 52 3.68 -0.66 5.35
N ARG A 53 2.74 0.17 5.80
CA ARG A 53 2.86 1.02 6.99
C ARG A 53 1.66 0.82 7.90
N GLN A 54 1.83 0.92 9.22
CA GLN A 54 0.67 0.95 10.09
C GLN A 54 -0.23 2.13 9.70
N TYR A 55 -1.53 1.88 9.64
CA TYR A 55 -2.50 2.89 9.28
C TYR A 55 -2.51 3.99 10.34
N ASN A 56 -2.22 5.21 9.91
CA ASN A 56 -2.38 6.41 10.71
C ASN A 56 -3.36 7.32 9.97
N PRO A 57 -4.57 7.56 10.51
CA PRO A 57 -5.57 8.41 9.87
C PRO A 57 -5.08 9.86 9.70
N LEU A 58 -4.10 10.30 10.49
CA LEU A 58 -3.48 11.62 10.36
C LEU A 58 -2.44 11.70 9.24
N LEU A 59 -2.04 10.60 8.61
CA LEU A 59 -1.06 10.58 7.50
C LEU A 59 -1.69 10.11 6.18
N ASP A 60 -3.01 9.94 6.15
CA ASP A 60 -3.71 9.37 5.00
C ASP A 60 -3.62 10.26 3.75
N TYR A 61 -3.46 11.57 3.95
CA TYR A 61 -3.21 12.54 2.87
C TYR A 61 -1.83 12.40 2.22
N GLU A 62 -0.83 11.81 2.90
CA GLU A 62 0.53 11.69 2.34
C GLU A 62 0.54 10.82 1.08
N TRP A 63 -0.28 9.78 1.03
CA TRP A 63 -0.41 8.95 -0.17
C TRP A 63 -1.11 9.69 -1.30
N THR A 64 -2.11 10.53 -0.97
CA THR A 64 -2.85 11.34 -1.94
C THR A 64 -1.94 12.35 -2.63
N ASP A 65 -1.01 12.99 -1.90
CA ASP A 65 -0.03 13.91 -2.47
C ASP A 65 1.06 13.19 -3.29
N TYR A 66 1.42 11.96 -2.93
CA TYR A 66 2.37 11.14 -3.70
C TYR A 66 1.79 10.57 -5.01
N ILE A 67 0.46 10.43 -5.12
CA ILE A 67 -0.22 9.91 -6.32
C ILE A 67 -0.51 11.03 -7.34
N ARG A 68 -0.36 12.31 -6.95
CA ARG A 68 -0.45 13.40 -7.93
C ARG A 68 0.61 13.15 -9.01
N PRO A 69 0.23 13.12 -10.29
CA PRO A 69 1.23 13.15 -11.35
C PRO A 69 2.05 14.41 -11.09
N SER A 70 3.36 14.22 -10.88
CA SER A 70 4.31 15.31 -10.91
C SER A 70 4.01 16.12 -12.16
N ALA A 71 3.65 17.39 -11.97
CA ALA A 71 3.48 18.35 -13.04
C ALA A 71 4.73 18.40 -13.94
#